data_AF-A0A7X5SXJ5-F1
#
_entry.id   AF-A0A7X5SXJ5-F1
#
_cell.length_a   1.000
_cell.length_b   1.000
_cell.length_c   1.000
_cell.angle_alpha   90.00
_cell.angle_beta   90.00
_cell.angle_gamma   90.00
#
_symmetry.space_group_name_H-M   'P 1'
#
loop_
_entity.id
_entity.type
_entity.pdbx_description
1 polymer ?
#
loop_
_entity_poly.entity_id
_entity_poly.type
_entity_poly.pdbx_seq_one_letter_code
_entity_poly.pdbx_strand_id
1 'polypeptide(L)'
;MKCYYECGAKIYKIKAKKHDKVILYNINFKKHIKISHPEMTIKKIQEILENPDYVYTSSGNSTHYYYEKNFKDGTYRVVINKYKRKNTKVVVTGYKVNNEDEFTIKHVHCVYDKKTHVYYKDIERELKNDIDYFYEIFNIVE
;
A
#
# COMPACT_ATOMS: atom_id res chain seq x y z
N MET A 1 1.27 -8.70 -12.65
CA MET A 1 2.08 -7.51 -13.05
C MET A 1 2.13 -7.39 -14.56
N LYS A 2 1.81 -6.22 -15.14
CA LYS A 2 1.92 -5.97 -16.59
C LYS A 2 3.13 -5.07 -16.88
N CYS A 3 3.95 -5.44 -17.87
CA CYS A 3 5.10 -4.67 -18.31
C CYS A 3 4.69 -3.72 -19.44
N TYR A 4 5.20 -2.48 -19.41
CA TYR A 4 4.98 -1.50 -20.47
C TYR A 4 6.29 -0.77 -20.79
N TYR A 5 6.30 -0.06 -21.90
CA TYR A 5 7.35 0.90 -22.24
C TYR A 5 6.76 2.31 -22.22
N GLU A 6 7.42 3.24 -21.52
CA GLU A 6 7.09 4.67 -21.53
C GLU A 6 8.38 5.43 -21.82
N CYS A 7 8.40 6.24 -22.89
CA CYS A 7 9.57 6.99 -23.36
C CYS A 7 10.84 6.13 -23.52
N GLY A 8 10.71 4.91 -24.04
CA GLY A 8 11.84 3.97 -24.23
C GLY A 8 12.30 3.25 -22.96
N ALA A 9 11.74 3.57 -21.79
CA ALA A 9 12.07 2.90 -20.53
C ALA A 9 11.05 1.80 -20.21
N LYS A 10 11.55 0.62 -19.80
CA LYS A 10 10.71 -0.46 -19.26
C LYS A 10 10.11 -0.02 -17.92
N ILE A 11 8.80 -0.12 -17.79
CA ILE A 11 8.04 0.21 -16.58
C ILE A 11 7.16 -0.97 -16.15
N TYR A 12 6.96 -1.07 -14.84
CA TYR A 12 6.01 -1.98 -14.22
C TYR A 12 4.83 -1.17 -13.68
N LYS A 13 3.61 -1.50 -14.11
CA LYS A 13 2.39 -0.93 -13.52
C LYS A 13 1.89 -1.86 -12.43
N ILE A 14 1.72 -1.29 -11.23
CA ILE A 14 1.31 -1.99 -10.01
C ILE A 14 0.06 -1.29 -9.48
N LYS A 15 -0.94 -2.08 -9.11
CA LYS A 15 -2.11 -1.59 -8.36
C LYS A 15 -1.73 -1.63 -6.89
N ALA A 16 -1.76 -0.50 -6.21
CA ALA A 16 -1.51 -0.46 -4.76
C ALA A 16 -2.84 -0.39 -4.01
N LYS A 17 -2.80 -0.72 -2.71
CA LYS A 17 -3.99 -0.75 -1.85
C LYS A 17 -4.82 0.54 -1.89
N LYS A 18 -4.17 1.71 -1.84
CA LYS A 18 -4.83 3.03 -1.89
C LYS A 18 -4.80 3.68 -3.28
N HIS A 19 -3.99 3.18 -4.21
CA HIS A 19 -3.79 3.85 -5.50
C HIS A 19 -3.86 2.86 -6.65
N ASP A 20 -4.79 3.12 -7.58
CA ASP A 20 -5.02 2.25 -8.72
C ASP A 20 -3.83 2.17 -9.69
N LYS A 21 -2.98 3.20 -9.71
CA LYS A 21 -1.88 3.31 -10.65
C LYS A 21 -0.59 3.77 -9.99
N VAL A 22 0.28 2.80 -9.69
CA VAL A 22 1.66 3.01 -9.27
C VAL A 22 2.61 2.52 -10.36
N ILE A 23 3.59 3.35 -10.72
CA ILE A 23 4.60 3.06 -11.73
C ILE A 23 5.95 2.81 -11.03
N LEU A 24 6.57 1.67 -11.35
CA LEU A 24 7.96 1.39 -11.02
C LEU A 24 8.79 1.40 -12.31
N TYR A 25 9.69 2.37 -12.44
CA TYR A 25 10.65 2.39 -13.54
C TYR A 25 11.72 1.32 -13.32
N ASN A 26 11.96 0.47 -14.33
CA ASN A 26 12.98 -0.58 -14.26
C ASN A 26 14.39 0.01 -14.07
N ILE A 27 14.63 1.21 -14.61
CA ILE A 27 15.88 1.94 -14.41
C ILE A 27 16.04 2.32 -12.94
N ASN A 28 14.99 2.86 -12.29
CA ASN A 28 15.01 3.19 -10.87
C ASN A 28 15.26 1.93 -10.02
N PHE A 29 14.57 0.83 -10.33
CA PHE A 29 14.79 -0.43 -9.64
C PHE A 29 16.25 -0.90 -9.76
N LYS A 30 16.81 -0.96 -10.98
CA LYS A 30 18.16 -1.49 -11.22
C LYS A 30 19.28 -0.59 -10.68
N LYS A 31 19.15 0.73 -10.84
CA LYS A 31 20.24 1.68 -10.54
C LYS A 31 20.20 2.24 -9.12
N HIS A 32 19.07 2.17 -8.44
CA HIS A 32 18.92 2.74 -7.10
C HIS A 32 18.50 1.66 -6.11
N ILE A 33 17.27 1.17 -6.23
CA ILE A 33 16.68 0.27 -5.22
C ILE A 33 17.50 -1.01 -5.06
N LYS A 34 17.88 -1.67 -6.16
CA LYS A 34 18.59 -2.95 -6.11
C LYS A 34 20.05 -2.80 -5.63
N ILE A 35 20.65 -1.63 -5.83
CA ILE A 35 22.03 -1.35 -5.41
C ILE A 35 22.06 -1.03 -3.93
N SER A 36 21.21 -0.10 -3.48
CA SER A 36 21.16 0.33 -2.08
C SER A 36 20.47 -0.68 -1.16
N HIS A 37 19.51 -1.43 -1.69
CA HIS A 37 18.68 -2.38 -0.95
C HIS A 37 18.60 -3.71 -1.72
N PRO A 38 19.68 -4.52 -1.73
CA PRO A 38 19.74 -5.78 -2.47
C PRO A 38 18.66 -6.78 -2.05
N GLU A 39 18.16 -6.68 -0.82
CA GLU A 39 17.07 -7.46 -0.26
C GLU A 39 15.70 -7.13 -0.90
N MET A 40 15.57 -5.97 -1.53
CA MET A 40 14.34 -5.54 -2.20
C MET A 40 14.26 -6.12 -3.62
N THR A 41 13.26 -6.98 -3.81
CA THR A 41 12.91 -7.54 -5.12
C THR A 41 11.65 -6.87 -5.68
N ILE A 42 11.47 -6.93 -7.00
CA ILE A 42 10.25 -6.42 -7.64
C ILE A 42 9.01 -7.11 -7.06
N LYS A 43 9.10 -8.42 -6.76
CA LYS A 43 8.03 -9.19 -6.12
C LYS A 43 7.69 -8.64 -4.73
N LYS A 44 8.70 -8.40 -3.88
CA LYS A 44 8.51 -7.78 -2.55
C LYS A 44 7.85 -6.39 -2.68
N ILE A 45 8.33 -5.55 -3.60
CA ILE A 45 7.74 -4.22 -3.84
C ILE A 45 6.27 -4.33 -4.25
N GLN A 46 5.95 -5.23 -5.18
CA GLN A 46 4.58 -5.46 -5.63
C GLN A 46 3.70 -5.89 -4.45
N GLU A 47 4.17 -6.86 -3.66
CA GLU A 47 3.43 -7.39 -2.52
C GLU A 47 3.18 -6.35 -1.43
N ILE A 48 4.17 -5.52 -1.11
CA ILE A 48 4.05 -4.42 -0.15
C ILE A 48 3.02 -3.40 -0.63
N LEU A 49 2.99 -3.10 -1.92
CA LEU A 49 2.03 -2.14 -2.48
C LEU A 49 0.61 -2.70 -2.53
N GLU A 50 0.43 -3.96 -2.95
CA GLU A 50 -0.87 -4.61 -3.10
C GLU A 50 -1.50 -4.95 -1.74
N ASN A 51 -0.71 -5.50 -0.82
CA ASN A 51 -1.15 -6.01 0.48
C ASN A 51 -0.26 -5.49 1.63
N PRO A 52 -0.23 -4.17 1.88
CA PRO A 52 0.49 -3.60 3.01
C PRO A 52 -0.18 -3.99 4.33
N ASP A 53 0.61 -3.96 5.40
CA ASP A 53 0.09 -3.94 6.77
C ASP A 53 -0.24 -2.51 7.20
N TYR A 54 0.57 -1.52 6.80
CA TYR A 54 0.31 -0.11 7.06
C TYR A 54 0.51 0.75 5.81
N VAL A 55 -0.31 1.81 5.68
CA VAL A 55 -0.06 2.91 4.75
C VAL A 55 -0.22 4.21 5.50
N TYR A 56 0.81 5.05 5.48
CA TYR A 56 0.79 6.33 6.16
C TYR A 56 1.49 7.42 5.32
N THR A 57 1.29 8.68 5.69
CA THR A 57 2.00 9.82 5.11
C THR A 57 2.89 10.47 6.15
N SER A 58 3.93 11.20 5.74
CA SER A 58 4.80 11.91 6.69
C SER A 58 4.11 13.09 7.37
N SER A 59 3.10 13.66 6.71
CA SER A 59 2.23 14.73 7.21
C SER A 59 0.90 14.70 6.46
N GLY A 60 -0.12 15.41 6.97
CA GLY A 60 -1.43 15.51 6.29
C GLY A 60 -1.37 16.08 4.86
N ASN A 61 -0.36 16.92 4.56
CA ASN A 61 -0.18 17.56 3.25
C ASN A 61 0.90 16.89 2.39
N SER A 62 1.52 15.81 2.86
CA SER A 62 2.63 15.17 2.15
C SER A 62 2.16 14.47 0.89
N THR A 63 2.95 14.58 -0.18
CA THR A 63 2.73 13.80 -1.41
C THR A 63 3.37 12.41 -1.34
N HIS A 64 4.18 12.15 -0.31
CA HIS A 64 4.85 10.88 -0.06
C HIS A 64 3.94 9.95 0.75
N TYR A 65 3.83 8.73 0.25
CA TYR A 65 3.13 7.63 0.92
C TYR A 65 4.12 6.53 1.23
N TYR A 66 4.03 6.03 2.45
CA TYR A 66 4.85 4.95 2.97
C TYR A 66 3.96 3.72 3.08
N TYR A 67 4.27 2.70 2.29
CA TYR A 67 3.64 1.40 2.34
C TYR A 67 4.56 0.48 3.12
N GLU A 68 4.04 -0.17 4.12
CA GLU A 68 4.82 -1.01 5.01
C GLU A 68 4.21 -2.39 5.12
N LYS A 69 5.07 -3.40 5.13
CA LYS A 69 4.68 -4.78 5.37
C LYS A 69 5.71 -5.49 6.23
N ASN A 70 5.20 -6.25 7.19
CA ASN A 70 5.98 -7.15 8.00
C ASN A 70 6.07 -8.50 7.31
N PHE A 71 7.29 -8.93 7.03
CA PHE A 71 7.62 -10.27 6.57
C PHE A 71 8.31 -11.03 7.71
N LYS A 72 8.49 -12.35 7.54
CA LYS A 72 9.17 -13.19 8.53
C LYS A 72 10.62 -12.75 8.78
N ASP A 73 11.27 -12.15 7.77
CA ASP A 73 12.65 -11.70 7.78
C ASP A 73 12.82 -10.22 8.20
N GLY A 74 11.72 -9.52 8.50
CA GLY A 74 11.71 -8.16 9.02
C GLY A 74 10.66 -7.26 8.37
N THR A 75 10.68 -5.99 8.75
CA THR A 75 9.78 -4.97 8.24
C THR A 75 10.36 -4.30 7.00
N TYR A 76 9.54 -4.16 5.97
CA TYR A 76 9.95 -3.56 4.69
C TYR A 76 9.01 -2.43 4.31
N ARG A 77 9.60 -1.37 3.76
CA ARG A 77 8.89 -0.15 3.40
C ARG A 77 9.12 0.22 1.95
N VAL A 78 8.06 0.60 1.26
CA VAL A 78 8.09 1.16 -0.10
C VAL A 78 7.54 2.58 -0.04
N VAL A 79 8.31 3.52 -0.58
CA VAL A 79 7.94 4.93 -0.66
C VAL A 79 7.49 5.24 -2.07
N ILE A 80 6.29 5.80 -2.19
CA ILE A 80 5.76 6.30 -3.45
C ILE A 80 5.45 7.79 -3.35
N ASN A 81 5.52 8.50 -4.48
CA ASN A 81 5.21 9.92 -4.54
C ASN A 81 4.29 10.22 -5.73
N LYS A 82 3.62 11.37 -5.70
CA LYS A 82 2.85 11.91 -6.82
C LYS A 82 3.75 12.08 -8.05
N TYR A 83 3.28 11.59 -9.20
CA TYR A 83 3.90 11.85 -10.49
C TYR A 83 3.22 13.03 -11.19
N LYS A 84 3.86 13.62 -12.21
CA LYS A 84 3.37 14.82 -12.93
C LYS A 84 1.92 14.67 -13.46
N ARG A 85 1.45 13.44 -13.73
CA ARG A 85 0.09 13.14 -14.20
C ARG A 85 -0.90 12.92 -13.04
N LYS A 86 -2.15 13.39 -13.22
CA LYS A 86 -3.25 13.22 -12.26
C LYS A 86 -3.42 11.72 -11.90
N ASN A 87 -3.54 11.44 -10.60
CA ASN A 87 -3.77 10.11 -10.00
C ASN A 87 -2.72 9.02 -10.29
N THR A 88 -1.54 9.38 -10.81
CA THR A 88 -0.43 8.42 -10.98
C THR A 88 0.60 8.61 -9.87
N LYS A 89 1.01 7.51 -9.24
CA LYS A 89 2.13 7.49 -8.28
C LYS A 89 3.33 6.80 -8.88
N VAL A 90 4.52 7.16 -8.41
CA VAL A 90 5.78 6.51 -8.80
C VAL A 90 6.49 6.01 -7.56
N VAL A 91 7.06 4.81 -7.66
CA VAL A 91 7.95 4.26 -6.63
C VAL A 91 9.24 5.06 -6.63
N VAL A 92 9.52 5.70 -5.50
CA VAL A 92 10.74 6.48 -5.27
C VAL A 92 11.84 5.56 -4.76
N THR A 93 11.57 4.84 -3.68
CA THR A 93 12.52 3.90 -3.07
C THR A 93 11.80 2.78 -2.31
N GLY A 94 12.54 1.77 -1.88
CA GLY A 94 12.08 0.79 -0.90
C GLY A 94 13.27 0.17 -0.17
N TYR A 95 13.09 -0.13 1.12
CA TYR A 95 14.17 -0.52 2.02
C TYR A 95 13.67 -1.39 3.18
N LYS A 96 14.57 -2.17 3.78
CA LYS A 96 14.33 -2.81 5.08
C LYS A 96 14.41 -1.79 6.22
N VAL A 97 13.44 -1.82 7.12
CA VAL A 97 13.44 -1.01 8.33
C VAL A 97 14.27 -1.74 9.39
N ASN A 98 15.23 -1.02 10.00
CA ASN A 98 16.16 -1.60 10.98
C ASN A 98 15.79 -1.32 12.45
N ASN A 99 14.82 -0.46 12.73
CA ASN A 99 14.44 -0.12 14.11
C ASN A 99 13.15 -0.85 14.52
N GLU A 100 13.20 -1.52 15.68
CA GLU A 100 12.05 -2.18 16.33
C GLU A 100 11.09 -1.16 16.99
N ASP A 101 11.57 0.05 17.31
CA ASP A 101 10.80 1.11 17.98
C ASP A 101 10.10 2.09 17.01
N GLU A 102 9.17 1.61 16.17
CA GLU A 102 8.53 2.46 15.14
C GLU A 102 7.06 2.83 15.37
N PHE A 103 6.46 2.49 16.52
CA PHE A 103 5.02 2.72 16.70
C PHE A 103 4.62 4.17 17.03
N THR A 104 5.52 5.07 17.43
CA THR A 104 5.08 6.20 18.27
C THR A 104 4.81 7.54 17.58
N ILE A 105 5.35 7.84 16.39
CA ILE A 105 5.15 9.17 15.75
C ILE A 105 4.82 9.08 14.25
N LYS A 106 5.30 8.06 13.53
CA LYS A 106 5.18 7.98 12.07
C LYS A 106 3.79 7.55 11.58
N HIS A 107 2.99 6.93 12.44
CA HIS A 107 1.62 6.48 12.15
C HIS A 107 0.53 7.49 12.53
N VAL A 108 0.90 8.68 13.04
CA VAL A 108 -0.08 9.73 13.38
C VAL A 108 -0.93 10.11 12.16
N HIS A 109 -0.36 10.03 10.97
CA HIS A 109 -1.08 10.19 9.70
C HIS A 109 -1.25 8.85 8.97
N CYS A 110 -1.60 7.81 9.72
CA CYS A 110 -1.98 6.52 9.16
C CYS A 110 -3.25 6.68 8.33
N VAL A 111 -3.21 6.16 7.11
CA VAL A 111 -4.34 6.15 6.19
C VAL A 111 -4.91 4.75 6.00
N TYR A 112 -4.14 3.73 6.35
CA TYR A 112 -4.58 2.34 6.34
C TYR A 112 -3.78 1.56 7.36
N ASP A 113 -4.48 0.86 8.23
CA ASP A 113 -3.93 -0.14 9.13
C ASP A 113 -4.70 -1.42 8.90
N LYS A 114 -4.02 -2.49 8.49
CA LYS A 114 -4.65 -3.78 8.21
C LYS A 114 -5.41 -4.35 9.40
N LYS A 115 -4.92 -4.20 10.64
CA LYS A 115 -5.60 -4.73 11.83
C LYS A 115 -6.91 -3.99 12.07
N THR A 116 -6.83 -2.67 12.16
CA THR A 116 -8.00 -1.82 12.39
C THR A 116 -8.99 -1.86 11.21
N HIS A 117 -8.48 -1.90 9.97
CA HIS A 117 -9.29 -2.00 8.75
C HIS A 117 -10.03 -3.35 8.65
N VAL A 118 -9.39 -4.45 9.05
CA VAL A 118 -10.05 -5.76 9.13
C VAL A 118 -11.17 -5.69 10.18
N TYR A 119 -10.88 -5.15 11.36
CA TYR A 119 -11.89 -4.99 12.41
C TYR A 119 -13.10 -4.14 11.96
N TYR A 120 -12.87 -3.00 11.31
CA TYR A 120 -13.96 -2.18 10.75
C TYR A 120 -14.77 -2.92 9.68
N LYS A 121 -14.10 -3.67 8.79
CA LYS A 121 -14.80 -4.46 7.77
C LYS A 121 -15.64 -5.59 8.37
N ASP A 122 -15.14 -6.21 9.43
CA ASP A 122 -15.86 -7.26 10.14
C ASP A 122 -17.09 -6.67 10.85
N ILE A 123 -16.96 -5.51 11.50
CA ILE A 123 -18.10 -4.75 12.06
C ILE A 123 -19.09 -4.35 10.96
N GLU A 124 -18.64 -3.77 9.85
CA GLU A 124 -19.53 -3.41 8.73
C GLU A 124 -20.26 -4.63 8.16
N ARG A 125 -19.59 -5.78 8.11
CA ARG A 125 -20.18 -7.04 7.65
C ARG A 125 -21.19 -7.58 8.65
N GLU A 126 -20.89 -7.56 9.94
CA GLU A 126 -21.84 -7.91 11.01
C GLU A 126 -23.05 -7.00 10.98
N LEU A 127 -22.86 -5.67 10.95
CA LEU A 127 -23.95 -4.71 10.84
C LEU A 127 -24.77 -4.90 9.57
N LYS A 128 -24.13 -5.25 8.44
CA LYS A 128 -24.85 -5.53 7.20
C LYS A 128 -25.65 -6.83 7.29
N ASN A 129 -25.08 -7.88 7.88
CA ASN A 129 -25.81 -9.12 8.16
C ASN A 129 -26.96 -8.87 9.13
N ASP A 130 -26.78 -8.02 10.14
CA ASP A 130 -27.82 -7.63 11.09
C ASP A 130 -28.92 -6.84 10.38
N ILE A 131 -28.58 -5.91 9.50
CA ILE A 131 -29.55 -5.20 8.65
C ILE A 131 -30.31 -6.18 7.74
N ASP A 132 -29.61 -7.12 7.10
CA ASP A 132 -30.22 -8.15 6.26
C ASP A 132 -31.15 -9.06 7.10
N TYR A 133 -30.77 -9.43 8.32
CA TYR A 133 -31.59 -10.16 9.31
C TYR A 133 -32.80 -9.35 9.77
N PHE A 134 -32.64 -8.05 10.03
CA PHE A 134 -33.73 -7.13 10.35
C PHE A 134 -34.71 -7.04 9.16
N TYR A 135 -34.22 -7.00 7.92
CA TYR A 135 -35.09 -7.06 6.74
C TYR A 135 -35.75 -8.43 6.56
N GLU A 136 -35.12 -9.55 6.90
CA GLU A 136 -35.79 -10.85 6.86
C GLU A 136 -36.92 -10.97 7.91
N ILE A 137 -36.73 -10.42 9.11
CA ILE A 137 -37.74 -10.46 10.17
C ILE A 137 -38.87 -9.44 9.95
N PHE A 138 -38.53 -8.21 9.58
CA PHE A 138 -39.51 -7.12 9.49
C PHE A 138 -40.04 -6.86 8.08
N ASN A 139 -39.43 -7.45 7.06
CA ASN A 139 -39.88 -7.42 5.67
C ASN A 139 -40.34 -8.81 5.21
N ILE A 140 -41.02 -9.52 6.12
CA ILE A 140 -42.13 -10.39 5.72
C ILE A 140 -43.19 -9.45 5.13
N VAL A 141 -43.01 -9.16 3.85
CA VAL A 141 -43.97 -8.48 2.99
C VAL A 141 -45.12 -9.46 2.76
N GLU A 142 -46.28 -9.06 3.29
CA GLU A 142 -47.66 -9.58 3.07
C GLU A 142 -48.00 -11.01 3.53
#